data_AF-A0A7C1K3J0-F1
#
_entry.id   AF-A0A7C1K3J0-F1
#
_cell.length_a   1.000
_cell.length_b   1.000
_cell.length_c   1.000
_cell.angle_alpha   90.00
_cell.angle_beta   90.00
_cell.angle_gamma   90.00
#
_symmetry.space_group_name_H-M   'P 1'
#
loop_
_entity.id
_entity.type
_entity.pdbx_description
1 polymer ?
#
loop_
_entity_poly.entity_id
_entity_poly.type
_entity_poly.pdbx_seq_one_letter_code
_entity_poly.pdbx_strand_id
1 'polypeptide(L)'
;MESKSTDTLEPLVVRRSRLRAFVTAVVAAVLAVAAVWFAFNAETGLERLFAVSMAIFFGFAAALAALSGFERTPVIEVDEEGIVDRGSPVRVGRLRWEEVKRVEAKVVGRQPILAILVYRPQRFVVDLPPDRREVAEEAIQRHGTPFVIPWSGFDRRIEDVVERAEAFRRVYQERRK
;
A
#
# COMPACT_ATOMS: atom_id res chain seq x y z
N MET A 1 -13.22 -29.45 -30.87
CA MET A 1 -11.79 -29.10 -30.92
C MET A 1 -11.71 -27.58 -30.97
N GLU A 2 -11.75 -26.92 -29.82
CA GLU A 2 -11.32 -25.53 -29.69
C GLU A 2 -11.04 -25.27 -28.20
N SER A 3 -9.77 -25.45 -27.85
CA SER A 3 -9.19 -25.12 -26.55
C SER A 3 -9.14 -23.60 -26.42
N LYS A 4 -10.09 -23.01 -25.70
CA LYS A 4 -10.13 -21.57 -25.43
C LYS A 4 -10.30 -21.32 -23.92
N SER A 5 -9.26 -21.63 -23.15
CA SER A 5 -9.07 -21.06 -21.80
C SER A 5 -7.68 -21.36 -21.21
N THR A 6 -6.62 -21.33 -22.02
CA THR A 6 -5.29 -20.93 -21.49
C THR A 6 -5.26 -19.40 -21.56
N ASP A 7 -6.19 -18.78 -20.85
CA ASP A 7 -6.30 -17.33 -20.78
C ASP A 7 -5.10 -16.88 -19.95
N THR A 8 -4.09 -16.33 -20.62
CA THR A 8 -2.90 -15.72 -20.03
C THR A 8 -3.33 -14.91 -18.82
N LEU A 9 -3.00 -15.38 -17.61
CA LEU A 9 -3.27 -14.62 -16.40
C LEU A 9 -2.49 -13.31 -16.53
N GLU A 10 -3.18 -12.23 -16.88
CA GLU A 10 -2.54 -10.91 -16.97
C GLU A 10 -1.93 -10.56 -15.60
N PRO A 11 -0.67 -10.06 -15.57
CA PRO A 11 -0.03 -9.61 -14.35
C PRO A 11 -0.90 -8.61 -13.59
N LEU A 12 -1.15 -8.89 -12.32
CA LEU A 12 -1.96 -8.04 -11.47
C LEU A 12 -1.08 -6.99 -10.80
N VAL A 13 -1.30 -5.73 -11.16
CA VAL A 13 -0.62 -4.58 -10.53
C VAL A 13 -1.61 -3.85 -9.63
N VAL A 14 -1.28 -3.73 -8.36
CA VAL A 14 -2.07 -3.00 -7.36
C VAL A 14 -1.39 -1.66 -7.06
N ARG A 15 -2.17 -0.58 -7.13
CA ARG A 15 -1.69 0.78 -6.89
C ARG A 15 -2.44 1.44 -5.76
N ARG A 16 -1.84 2.49 -5.21
CA ARG A 16 -2.53 3.34 -4.24
C ARG A 16 -3.62 4.16 -4.95
N SER A 17 -4.81 4.21 -4.36
CA SER A 17 -5.95 4.98 -4.82
C SER A 17 -5.65 6.47 -4.81
N ARG A 18 -5.68 7.08 -6.00
CA ARG A 18 -5.45 8.52 -6.20
C ARG A 18 -6.55 9.40 -5.64
N LEU A 19 -7.75 8.83 -5.46
CA LEU A 19 -8.92 9.57 -5.01
C LEU A 19 -8.69 10.17 -3.62
N ARG A 20 -8.07 9.43 -2.71
CA ARG A 20 -7.80 9.91 -1.35
C ARG A 20 -6.77 11.04 -1.36
N ALA A 21 -5.68 10.88 -2.09
CA ALA A 21 -4.67 11.93 -2.23
C ALA A 21 -5.28 13.20 -2.85
N PHE A 22 -6.11 13.05 -3.88
CA PHE A 22 -6.82 14.16 -4.52
C PHE A 22 -7.81 14.84 -3.58
N VAL A 23 -8.67 14.09 -2.88
CA VAL A 23 -9.63 14.65 -1.93
C VAL A 23 -8.91 15.40 -0.81
N THR A 24 -7.83 14.83 -0.26
CA THR A 24 -7.00 15.51 0.75
C THR A 24 -6.41 16.80 0.19
N ALA A 25 -5.88 16.79 -1.04
CA ALA A 25 -5.33 17.97 -1.67
C ALA A 25 -6.40 19.06 -1.88
N VAL A 26 -7.60 18.69 -2.34
CA VAL A 26 -8.73 19.62 -2.55
C VAL A 26 -9.18 20.23 -1.22
N VAL A 27 -9.39 19.40 -0.19
CA VAL A 27 -9.83 19.89 1.13
C VAL A 27 -8.77 20.83 1.73
N ALA A 28 -7.49 20.44 1.67
CA ALA A 28 -6.40 21.28 2.15
C ALA A 28 -6.30 22.61 1.37
N ALA A 29 -6.50 22.59 0.04
CA ALA A 29 -6.52 23.80 -0.77
C ALA A 29 -7.68 24.74 -0.41
N VAL A 30 -8.89 24.20 -0.17
CA VAL A 30 -10.05 24.99 0.28
C VAL A 30 -9.77 25.64 1.63
N LEU A 31 -9.19 24.90 2.58
CA LEU A 31 -8.80 25.44 3.88
C LEU A 31 -7.72 26.53 3.77
N ALA A 32 -6.75 26.35 2.86
CA ALA A 32 -5.74 27.37 2.60
C ALA A 32 -6.35 28.66 2.05
N VAL A 33 -7.27 28.56 1.08
CA VAL A 33 -8.00 29.72 0.53
C VAL A 33 -8.85 30.40 1.60
N ALA A 34 -9.54 29.63 2.44
CA ALA A 34 -10.32 30.17 3.56
C ALA A 34 -9.42 30.91 4.57
N ALA A 35 -8.25 30.35 4.89
CA ALA A 35 -7.28 30.98 5.78
C ALA A 35 -6.71 32.28 5.19
N VAL A 36 -6.43 32.32 3.87
CA VAL A 36 -6.02 33.54 3.18
C VAL A 36 -7.14 34.59 3.21
N TRP A 37 -8.37 34.20 2.94
CA TRP A 37 -9.52 35.10 3.02
C TRP A 37 -9.71 35.67 4.44
N PHE A 38 -9.60 34.82 5.46
CA PHE A 38 -9.64 35.24 6.86
C PHE A 38 -8.50 36.22 7.20
N ALA A 39 -7.29 35.99 6.68
CA ALA A 39 -6.15 36.90 6.89
C ALA A 39 -6.39 38.32 6.35
N PHE A 40 -7.19 38.46 5.28
CA PHE A 40 -7.57 39.77 4.72
C PHE A 40 -8.67 40.49 5.52
N ASN A 41 -9.49 39.76 6.28
CA ASN A 41 -10.58 40.30 7.08
C ASN A 41 -10.22 40.38 8.59
N ALA A 42 -8.99 40.03 8.96
CA ALA A 42 -8.53 40.06 10.34
C ALA A 42 -8.36 41.51 10.81
N GLU A 43 -8.95 41.82 11.97
CA GLU A 43 -8.88 43.16 12.58
C GLU A 43 -7.63 43.31 13.44
N THR A 44 -7.14 42.20 14.00
CA THR A 44 -5.95 42.19 14.86
C THR A 44 -4.72 41.58 14.18
N GLY A 45 -3.53 42.04 14.57
CA GLY A 45 -2.27 41.48 14.08
C GLY A 45 -2.07 40.00 14.46
N LEU A 46 -2.62 39.56 15.61
CA LEU A 46 -2.53 38.18 16.08
C LEU A 46 -3.40 37.22 15.25
N GLU A 47 -4.64 37.61 14.95
CA GLU A 47 -5.52 36.84 14.06
C GLU A 47 -4.91 36.71 12.66
N ARG A 48 -4.34 37.80 12.15
CA ARG A 48 -3.66 37.79 10.85
C ARG A 48 -2.45 36.85 10.84
N LEU A 49 -1.65 36.85 11.90
CA LEU A 49 -0.50 35.94 12.03
C LEU A 49 -0.97 34.48 12.03
N PHE A 50 -2.00 34.15 12.82
CA PHE A 50 -2.55 32.80 12.89
C PHE A 50 -3.11 32.34 11.54
N ALA A 51 -3.87 33.21 10.87
CA ALA A 51 -4.44 32.96 9.54
C ALA A 51 -3.35 32.65 8.50
N VAL A 52 -2.27 33.45 8.48
CA VAL A 52 -1.13 33.23 7.58
C VAL A 52 -0.42 31.91 7.90
N SER A 53 -0.21 31.57 9.18
CA SER A 53 0.38 30.28 9.56
C SER A 53 -0.47 29.10 9.09
N MET A 54 -1.79 29.17 9.25
CA MET A 54 -2.72 28.14 8.75
C MET A 54 -2.68 28.05 7.23
N ALA A 55 -2.66 29.18 6.51
CA ALA A 55 -2.58 29.19 5.05
C ALA A 55 -1.31 28.50 4.54
N ILE A 56 -0.15 28.76 5.17
CA ILE A 56 1.12 28.11 4.85
C ILE A 56 1.04 26.61 5.14
N PHE A 57 0.54 26.22 6.31
CA PHE A 57 0.42 24.81 6.71
C PHE A 57 -0.48 24.02 5.76
N PHE A 58 -1.68 24.51 5.47
CA PHE A 58 -2.61 23.83 4.57
C PHE A 58 -2.17 23.89 3.11
N GLY A 59 -1.55 25.00 2.67
CA GLY A 59 -0.95 25.09 1.34
C GLY A 59 0.16 24.06 1.15
N PHE A 60 1.04 23.90 2.14
CA PHE A 60 2.08 22.90 2.13
C PHE A 60 1.51 21.47 2.14
N ALA A 61 0.51 21.20 3.00
CA ALA A 61 -0.17 19.91 3.03
C ALA A 61 -0.86 19.57 1.70
N ALA A 62 -1.49 20.55 1.04
CA ALA A 62 -2.11 20.39 -0.26
C ALA A 62 -1.07 20.04 -1.33
N ALA A 63 0.08 20.73 -1.34
CA ALA A 63 1.17 20.45 -2.26
C ALA A 63 1.73 19.03 -2.08
N LEU A 64 1.97 18.59 -0.84
CA LEU A 64 2.43 17.23 -0.55
C LEU A 64 1.40 16.17 -0.95
N ALA A 65 0.12 16.42 -0.68
CA ALA A 65 -0.97 15.52 -1.09
C ALA A 65 -1.07 15.41 -2.62
N ALA A 66 -0.90 16.53 -3.34
CA ALA A 66 -0.88 16.53 -4.80
C ALA A 66 0.33 15.77 -5.37
N LEU A 67 1.52 15.98 -4.82
CA LEU A 67 2.75 15.29 -5.23
C LEU A 67 2.66 13.78 -4.98
N SER A 68 2.20 13.37 -3.80
CA SER A 68 2.01 11.95 -3.46
C SER A 68 0.94 11.26 -4.32
N GLY A 69 -0.06 12.00 -4.82
CA GLY A 69 -1.02 11.48 -5.79
C GLY A 69 -0.44 11.21 -7.18
N PHE A 70 0.70 11.83 -7.51
CA PHE A 70 1.40 11.65 -8.79
C PHE A 70 2.36 10.46 -8.79
N GLU A 71 2.79 9.99 -7.62
CA GLU A 71 3.62 8.79 -7.50
C GLU A 71 2.86 7.56 -8.01
N ARG A 72 3.42 6.92 -9.04
CA ARG A 72 2.82 5.76 -9.73
C ARG A 72 3.33 4.42 -9.19
N THR A 73 4.06 4.42 -8.09
CA THR A 73 4.83 3.26 -7.66
C THR A 73 3.89 2.13 -7.26
N PRO A 74 3.88 1.00 -8.01
CA PRO A 74 3.03 -0.13 -7.69
C PRO A 74 3.46 -0.75 -6.36
N VAL A 75 2.48 -0.98 -5.48
CA VAL A 75 2.73 -1.48 -4.13
C VAL A 75 2.84 -3.00 -4.13
N ILE A 76 2.06 -3.65 -5.00
CA ILE A 76 2.10 -5.09 -5.21
C ILE A 76 2.02 -5.38 -6.71
N GLU A 77 2.87 -6.29 -7.19
CA GLU A 77 2.76 -6.89 -8.52
C GLU A 77 2.70 -8.40 -8.36
N VAL A 78 1.78 -9.07 -9.05
CA VAL A 78 1.62 -10.52 -9.05
C VAL A 78 1.72 -11.02 -10.49
N ASP A 79 2.63 -11.95 -10.74
CA ASP A 79 2.86 -12.52 -12.07
C ASP A 79 3.19 -14.02 -12.00
N GLU A 80 3.60 -14.60 -13.13
CA GLU A 80 3.93 -16.02 -13.25
C GLU A 80 5.15 -16.44 -12.43
N GLU A 81 6.06 -15.52 -12.11
CA GLU A 81 7.29 -15.82 -11.37
C GLU A 81 7.11 -15.67 -9.85
N GLY A 82 6.23 -14.75 -9.43
CA GLY A 82 5.97 -14.54 -8.01
C GLY A 82 5.16 -13.29 -7.67
N ILE A 83 5.45 -12.74 -6.48
CA ILE A 83 4.83 -11.53 -5.93
C ILE A 83 5.93 -10.51 -5.62
N VAL A 84 5.85 -9.33 -6.20
CA VAL A 84 6.69 -8.18 -5.80
C VAL A 84 5.98 -7.40 -4.72
N ASP A 85 6.58 -7.32 -3.55
CA ASP A 85 6.06 -6.58 -2.40
C ASP A 85 6.92 -5.35 -2.10
N ARG A 86 6.28 -4.17 -2.18
CA ARG A 86 6.84 -2.87 -1.77
C ARG A 86 6.07 -2.24 -0.61
N GLY A 87 5.04 -2.92 -0.11
CA GLY A 87 4.11 -2.43 0.90
C GLY A 87 4.37 -2.91 2.32
N SER A 88 5.05 -4.06 2.50
CA SER A 88 5.34 -4.57 3.84
C SER A 88 6.53 -3.87 4.53
N PRO A 89 6.77 -4.13 5.84
CA PRO A 89 7.95 -3.66 6.55
C PRO A 89 9.28 -4.15 5.94
N VAL A 90 9.28 -5.33 5.29
CA VAL A 90 10.51 -5.98 4.80
C VAL A 90 10.94 -5.43 3.45
N ARG A 91 9.99 -5.19 2.53
CA ARG A 91 10.24 -4.67 1.17
C ARG A 91 11.36 -5.40 0.40
N VAL A 92 11.39 -6.74 0.47
CA VAL A 92 12.42 -7.57 -0.19
C VAL A 92 12.38 -7.47 -1.72
N GLY A 93 11.33 -6.88 -2.29
CA GLY A 93 11.09 -6.88 -3.72
C GLY A 93 10.35 -8.17 -4.11
N ARG A 94 10.96 -9.01 -4.94
CA ARG A 94 10.30 -10.19 -5.53
C ARG A 94 10.41 -11.43 -4.64
N LEU A 95 9.27 -11.94 -4.19
CA LEU A 95 9.11 -13.26 -3.60
C LEU A 95 8.74 -14.26 -4.68
N ARG A 96 9.50 -15.34 -4.84
CA ARG A 96 9.17 -16.40 -5.81
C ARG A 96 8.05 -17.28 -5.28
N TRP A 97 7.24 -17.86 -6.17
CA TRP A 97 6.15 -18.79 -5.78
C TRP A 97 6.62 -19.97 -4.92
N GLU A 98 7.88 -20.39 -5.08
CA GLU A 98 8.53 -21.43 -4.27
C GLU A 98 8.68 -21.07 -2.79
N GLU A 99 8.81 -19.78 -2.49
CA GLU A 99 9.01 -19.28 -1.14
C GLU A 99 7.66 -18.97 -0.46
N VAL A 100 6.64 -18.70 -1.27
CA VAL A 100 5.26 -18.44 -0.82
C VAL A 100 4.60 -19.76 -0.40
N LYS A 101 3.91 -19.76 0.73
CA LYS A 101 3.08 -20.85 1.26
C LYS A 101 1.60 -20.66 0.94
N ARG A 102 1.08 -19.44 1.05
CA ARG A 102 -0.27 -19.03 0.62
C ARG A 102 -0.42 -17.51 0.79
N VAL A 103 -1.42 -16.94 0.15
CA VAL A 103 -1.82 -15.53 0.28
C VAL A 103 -3.22 -15.50 0.89
N GLU A 104 -3.42 -14.68 1.92
CA GLU A 104 -4.72 -14.58 2.57
C GLU A 104 -5.05 -13.14 2.99
N ALA A 105 -6.34 -12.80 2.92
CA ALA A 105 -6.88 -11.60 3.52
C ALA A 105 -7.28 -11.89 4.97
N LYS A 106 -6.89 -11.02 5.90
CA LYS A 106 -7.32 -11.06 7.30
C LYS A 106 -7.84 -9.71 7.73
N VAL A 107 -8.64 -9.68 8.79
CA VAL A 107 -9.01 -8.43 9.47
C VAL A 107 -8.38 -8.45 10.85
N VAL A 108 -7.57 -7.44 11.16
CA VAL A 108 -6.95 -7.27 12.47
C VAL A 108 -7.55 -6.03 13.11
N GLY A 109 -8.30 -6.23 14.19
CA GLY A 109 -9.14 -5.19 14.79
C GLY A 109 -10.24 -4.73 13.81
N ARG A 110 -10.00 -3.63 13.10
CA ARG A 110 -10.89 -3.05 12.07
C ARG A 110 -10.19 -2.79 10.74
N GLN A 111 -8.91 -3.17 10.62
CA GLN A 111 -8.14 -2.94 9.41
C GLN A 111 -8.00 -4.26 8.63
N PRO A 112 -8.47 -4.32 7.38
CA PRO A 112 -8.14 -5.43 6.52
C PRO A 112 -6.64 -5.41 6.23
N ILE A 113 -6.01 -6.58 6.22
CA ILE A 113 -4.59 -6.79 5.93
C ILE A 113 -4.44 -7.90 4.92
N LEU A 114 -3.47 -7.77 4.01
CA LEU A 114 -3.01 -8.84 3.15
C LEU A 114 -1.80 -9.49 3.81
N ALA A 115 -1.89 -10.79 4.07
CA ALA A 115 -0.79 -11.58 4.62
C ALA A 115 -0.28 -12.57 3.57
N ILE A 116 1.00 -12.45 3.21
CA ILE A 116 1.68 -13.37 2.30
C ILE A 116 2.48 -14.35 3.15
N LEU A 117 1.96 -15.55 3.39
CA LEU A 117 2.64 -16.55 4.20
C LEU A 117 3.77 -17.16 3.39
N VAL A 118 4.93 -17.31 4.01
CA VAL A 118 6.14 -17.88 3.41
C VAL A 118 6.63 -19.08 4.23
N TYR A 119 7.37 -20.00 3.61
CA TYR A 119 7.85 -21.19 4.31
C TYR A 119 8.91 -20.91 5.38
N ARG A 120 9.81 -19.94 5.13
CA ARG A 120 10.93 -19.59 6.02
C ARG A 120 10.91 -18.09 6.32
N PRO A 121 9.98 -17.61 7.17
CA PRO A 121 9.80 -16.18 7.40
C PRO A 121 11.02 -15.49 8.02
N GLN A 122 11.74 -16.17 8.92
CA GLN A 122 12.91 -15.60 9.61
C GLN A 122 14.05 -15.24 8.65
N ARG A 123 14.19 -15.96 7.52
CA ARG A 123 15.22 -15.69 6.51
C ARG A 123 15.17 -14.26 5.98
N PHE A 124 13.97 -13.69 5.89
CA PHE A 124 13.77 -12.36 5.32
C PHE A 124 14.01 -11.22 6.32
N VAL A 125 14.27 -11.55 7.58
CA VAL A 125 14.42 -10.58 8.67
C VAL A 125 15.87 -10.41 9.10
N VAL A 126 16.71 -11.43 8.89
CA VAL A 126 18.13 -11.45 9.30
C VAL A 126 18.94 -10.30 8.71
N ASP A 127 18.64 -9.90 7.47
CA ASP A 127 19.36 -8.85 6.75
C ASP A 127 18.71 -7.46 6.88
N LEU A 128 17.64 -7.33 7.68
CA LEU A 128 16.97 -6.06 7.87
C LEU A 128 17.74 -5.13 8.82
N PRO A 129 17.72 -3.81 8.56
CA PRO A 129 18.09 -2.78 9.52
C PRO A 129 17.30 -2.91 10.84
N PRO A 130 17.85 -2.47 11.99
CA PRO A 130 17.24 -2.69 13.30
C PRO A 130 15.80 -2.18 13.45
N ASP A 131 15.49 -1.01 12.90
CA ASP A 131 14.16 -0.38 12.93
C ASP A 131 13.10 -1.20 12.19
N ARG A 132 13.48 -1.86 11.09
CA ARG A 132 12.58 -2.72 10.30
C ARG A 132 12.52 -4.14 10.83
N ARG A 133 13.62 -4.60 11.43
CA ARG A 133 13.73 -5.93 12.01
C ARG A 133 12.71 -6.14 13.11
N GLU A 134 12.64 -5.22 14.07
CA GLU A 134 11.70 -5.30 15.19
C GLU A 134 10.24 -5.42 14.70
N VAL A 135 9.85 -4.55 13.75
CA VAL A 135 8.50 -4.58 13.15
C VAL A 135 8.23 -5.88 12.40
N ALA A 136 9.22 -6.40 11.68
CA ALA A 136 9.09 -7.65 10.93
C ALA A 136 9.01 -8.88 11.85
N GLU A 137 9.79 -8.90 12.94
CA GLU A 137 9.72 -9.94 13.97
C GLU A 137 8.36 -9.94 14.66
N GLU A 138 7.84 -8.76 14.99
CA GLU A 138 6.51 -8.62 15.56
C GLU A 138 5.42 -9.10 14.59
N ALA A 139 5.53 -8.77 13.30
CA ALA A 139 4.62 -9.27 12.28
C ALA A 139 4.67 -10.80 12.16
N ILE A 140 5.86 -11.41 12.27
CA ILE A 140 6.00 -12.88 12.32
C ILE A 140 5.30 -13.45 13.54
N GLN A 141 5.50 -12.87 14.73
CA GLN A 141 4.88 -13.35 15.96
C GLN A 141 3.35 -13.25 15.90
N ARG A 142 2.81 -12.14 15.39
CA ARG A 142 1.36 -11.89 15.33
C ARG A 142 0.66 -12.60 14.16
N HIS A 143 1.34 -12.74 13.03
CA HIS A 143 0.70 -13.15 11.76
C HIS A 143 1.34 -14.36 11.09
N GLY A 144 2.47 -14.86 11.61
CA GLY A 144 3.22 -16.00 11.05
C GLY A 144 4.06 -15.65 9.82
N THR A 145 4.10 -14.38 9.42
CA THR A 145 4.86 -13.90 8.25
C THR A 145 5.28 -12.44 8.45
N PRO A 146 6.45 -12.03 7.94
CA PRO A 146 6.85 -10.62 7.99
C PRO A 146 6.21 -9.81 6.84
N PHE A 147 5.55 -10.47 5.87
CA PHE A 147 4.92 -9.85 4.71
C PHE A 147 3.44 -9.55 4.99
N VAL A 148 3.22 -8.48 5.77
CA VAL A 148 1.89 -8.00 6.13
C VAL A 148 1.69 -6.59 5.57
N ILE A 149 0.63 -6.41 4.78
CA ILE A 149 0.33 -5.15 4.10
C ILE A 149 -1.05 -4.67 4.57
N PRO A 150 -1.13 -3.57 5.33
CA PRO A 150 -2.41 -2.97 5.70
C PRO A 150 -3.18 -2.52 4.46
N TRP A 151 -4.38 -3.07 4.27
CA TRP A 151 -5.17 -2.86 3.07
C TRP A 151 -6.01 -1.59 3.16
N SER A 152 -5.36 -0.44 2.99
CA SER A 152 -6.05 0.85 3.02
C SER A 152 -5.66 1.72 1.83
N GLY A 153 -6.68 2.20 1.12
CA GLY A 153 -6.49 3.16 0.03
C GLY A 153 -5.79 2.54 -1.18
N PHE A 154 -6.05 1.28 -1.50
CA PHE A 154 -5.69 0.66 -2.77
C PHE A 154 -6.80 0.84 -3.80
N ASP A 155 -6.46 0.76 -5.08
CA ASP A 155 -7.39 0.84 -6.20
C ASP A 155 -8.16 -0.47 -6.46
N ARG A 156 -7.77 -1.56 -5.79
CA ARG A 156 -8.40 -2.88 -5.87
C ARG A 156 -8.84 -3.39 -4.51
N ARG A 157 -9.85 -4.28 -4.53
CA ARG A 157 -10.27 -4.99 -3.32
C ARG A 157 -9.25 -6.06 -2.96
N ILE A 158 -9.14 -6.36 -1.67
CA ILE A 158 -8.16 -7.33 -1.20
C ILE A 158 -8.49 -8.74 -1.69
N GLU A 159 -9.77 -9.05 -1.79
CA GLU A 159 -10.27 -10.36 -2.23
C GLU A 159 -9.85 -10.65 -3.67
N ASP A 160 -9.98 -9.66 -4.57
CA ASP A 160 -9.58 -9.79 -5.98
C ASP A 160 -8.07 -10.10 -6.09
N VAL A 161 -7.26 -9.56 -5.18
CA VAL A 161 -5.81 -9.76 -5.15
C VAL A 161 -5.44 -11.14 -4.61
N VAL A 162 -6.12 -11.59 -3.55
CA VAL A 162 -5.95 -12.95 -3.01
C VAL A 162 -6.33 -13.99 -4.05
N GLU A 163 -7.49 -13.83 -4.70
CA GLU A 163 -7.98 -14.75 -5.71
C GLU A 163 -6.98 -14.90 -6.86
N ARG A 164 -6.47 -13.77 -7.38
CA ARG A 164 -5.51 -13.78 -8.48
C ARG A 164 -4.16 -14.39 -8.07
N ALA A 165 -3.67 -14.05 -6.88
CA ALA A 165 -2.41 -14.59 -6.38
C ALA A 165 -2.47 -16.10 -6.17
N GLU A 166 -3.58 -16.62 -5.62
CA GLU A 166 -3.77 -18.05 -5.47
C GLU A 166 -3.98 -18.76 -6.82
N ALA A 167 -4.57 -18.10 -7.82
CA ALA A 167 -4.66 -18.64 -9.18
C ALA A 167 -3.27 -18.85 -9.81
N PHE A 168 -2.41 -17.82 -9.80
CA PHE A 168 -1.03 -17.95 -10.29
C PHE A 168 -0.25 -19.04 -9.54
N ARG A 169 -0.40 -19.09 -8.21
CA ARG A 169 0.23 -20.11 -7.37
C ARG A 169 -0.18 -21.53 -7.78
N ARG A 170 -1.48 -21.78 -8.00
CA ARG A 170 -1.99 -23.10 -8.40
C ARG A 170 -1.41 -23.54 -9.73
N VAL A 171 -1.44 -22.65 -10.73
CA VAL A 171 -0.83 -22.90 -12.05
C VAL A 171 0.66 -23.22 -11.91
N TYR A 172 1.39 -22.47 -11.08
CA TYR A 172 2.79 -22.73 -10.82
C TYR A 172 3.03 -24.12 -10.18
N GLN A 173 2.21 -24.52 -9.22
CA GLN A 173 2.31 -25.85 -8.58
C GLN A 173 1.98 -26.99 -9.53
N GLU A 174 1.02 -26.81 -10.44
CA GLU A 174 0.66 -27.79 -11.46
C GLU A 174 1.79 -27.97 -12.49
N ARG A 175 2.45 -26.88 -12.90
CA ARG A 175 3.60 -26.93 -13.83
C ARG A 175 4.85 -27.61 -13.24
N ARG A 176 4.95 -27.70 -11.91
CA ARG A 176 6.12 -28.29 -11.21
C ARG A 176 5.92 -29.76 -10.83
N LYS A 177 4.69 -30.28 -10.92
CA LYS A 177 4.39 -31.71 -10.73
C LYS A 177 4.75 -32.50 -11.98
#